data_AF-S2LK24-F1
#
_entry.id   AF-S2LK24-F1
#
_cell.length_a   1.000
_cell.length_b   1.000
_cell.length_c   1.000
_cell.angle_alpha   90.00
_cell.angle_beta   90.00
_cell.angle_gamma   90.00
#
_symmetry.space_group_name_H-M   'P 1'
#
loop_
_entity.id
_entity.type
_entity.pdbx_description
1 polymer ?
#
loop_
_entity_poly.entity_id
_entity_poly.type
_entity_poly.pdbx_seq_one_letter_code
_entity_poly.pdbx_strand_id
1 'polypeptide(L)'
;MKKFVRIIIPVCAVVVLIISCINLGSIFLEYNRGVQEYKELQEYVNNERPQIPAQEKEEDDFLMPEIDFAALKAKNEDFRYWLYIPALEVNYPVVQG
;
A
#
# COMPACT_ATOMS: atom_id res chain seq x y z
N MET A 1 33.25 33.41 -27.70
CA MET A 1 31.93 32.73 -27.77
C MET A 1 32.05 31.20 -27.77
N LYS A 2 32.80 30.56 -28.69
CA LYS A 2 32.90 29.08 -28.80
C LYS A 2 33.41 28.34 -27.54
N LYS A 3 34.29 28.96 -26.73
CA LYS A 3 34.84 28.35 -25.51
C LYS A 3 33.83 28.26 -24.36
N PHE A 4 32.95 29.27 -24.23
CA PHE A 4 31.91 29.30 -23.21
C PHE A 4 30.84 28.24 -23.49
N VAL A 5 30.38 28.11 -24.75
CA VAL A 5 29.39 27.11 -25.14
C VAL A 5 29.89 25.67 -24.90
N ARG A 6 31.19 25.42 -25.13
CA ARG A 6 31.83 24.12 -24.84
C ARG A 6 31.87 23.75 -23.35
N ILE A 7 31.71 24.71 -22.46
CA ILE A 7 31.70 24.49 -20.99
C ILE A 7 30.26 24.49 -20.47
N ILE A 8 29.40 25.37 -20.96
CA ILE A 8 28.03 25.51 -20.45
C ILE A 8 27.17 24.29 -20.80
N ILE A 9 27.31 23.73 -22.00
CA ILE A 9 26.55 22.54 -22.43
C ILE A 9 26.81 21.31 -21.53
N PRO A 10 28.06 20.88 -21.29
CA PRO A 10 28.30 19.75 -20.41
C PRO A 10 27.92 20.05 -18.95
N VAL A 11 28.06 21.31 -18.49
CA VAL A 11 27.60 21.69 -17.13
C VAL A 11 26.08 21.53 -17.00
N CYS A 12 25.30 22.03 -17.97
CA CYS A 12 23.85 21.82 -17.98
C CYS A 12 23.47 20.33 -18.05
N ALA A 13 24.19 19.53 -18.84
CA ALA A 13 23.96 18.09 -18.93
C ALA A 13 24.24 17.37 -17.60
N VAL A 14 25.31 17.75 -16.89
CA VAL A 14 25.63 17.22 -15.55
C VAL A 14 24.56 17.59 -14.53
N VAL A 15 24.05 18.82 -14.56
CA VAL A 15 22.96 19.25 -13.66
C VAL A 15 21.69 18.42 -13.88
N VAL A 16 21.29 18.22 -15.14
CA VAL A 16 20.13 17.38 -15.47
C VAL A 16 20.35 15.93 -15.02
N LEU A 17 21.57 15.40 -15.18
CA LEU A 17 21.91 14.06 -14.75
C LEU A 17 21.84 13.90 -13.22
N ILE A 18 22.33 14.89 -12.46
CA ILE A 18 22.24 14.89 -10.99
C ILE A 18 20.77 14.88 -10.54
N ILE A 19 19.91 15.72 -11.13
CA ILE A 19 18.48 15.77 -10.79
C ILE A 19 17.81 14.42 -11.05
N SER A 20 18.09 13.80 -12.20
CA SER A 20 17.57 12.47 -12.53
C SER A 20 18.04 11.39 -11.55
N CYS A 21 19.30 11.41 -11.13
CA CYS A 21 19.83 10.48 -10.13
C CYS A 21 19.16 10.66 -8.76
N ILE A 22 18.85 11.90 -8.35
CA ILE A 22 18.14 12.17 -7.08
C ILE A 22 16.72 11.58 -7.13
N ASN A 23 15.97 11.83 -8.20
CA ASN A 23 14.60 11.33 -8.34
C ASN A 23 14.54 9.80 -8.42
N LEU A 24 15.49 9.18 -9.14
CA LEU A 24 15.54 7.73 -9.23
C LEU A 24 15.97 7.11 -7.89
N GLY A 25 16.91 7.73 -7.20
CA GLY A 25 17.35 7.34 -5.86
C GLY A 25 16.25 7.45 -4.82
N SER A 26 15.42 8.50 -4.87
CA SER A 26 14.30 8.65 -3.93
C SER A 26 13.26 7.55 -4.10
N ILE A 27 12.86 7.25 -5.34
CA ILE A 27 11.91 6.17 -5.65
C ILE A 27 12.49 4.81 -5.23
N PHE A 28 13.78 4.57 -5.49
CA PHE A 28 14.43 3.31 -5.12
C PHE A 28 14.55 3.14 -3.59
N LEU A 29 14.92 4.20 -2.87
CA LEU A 29 15.01 4.18 -1.41
C LEU A 29 13.63 4.02 -0.75
N GLU A 30 12.60 4.65 -1.29
CA GLU A 30 11.22 4.53 -0.81
C GLU A 30 10.68 3.11 -1.01
N TYR A 31 10.95 2.51 -2.18
CA TYR A 31 10.65 1.10 -2.43
C TYR A 31 11.40 0.17 -1.45
N ASN A 32 12.68 0.43 -1.18
CA ASN A 32 13.47 -0.40 -0.28
C ASN A 32 13.06 -0.24 1.19
N ARG A 33 12.62 0.96 1.61
CA ARG A 33 12.02 1.18 2.93
C ARG A 33 10.72 0.39 3.10
N GLY A 34 9.85 0.39 2.10
CA GLY A 34 8.62 -0.40 2.12
C GLY A 34 8.91 -1.91 2.21
N VAL A 35 9.89 -2.43 1.48
CA VAL A 35 10.25 -3.86 1.54
C VAL A 35 10.86 -4.27 2.89
N GLN A 36 11.54 -3.36 3.59
CA GLN A 36 12.13 -3.63 4.91
C GLN A 36 11.04 -3.86 5.98
N GLU A 37 10.00 -3.02 6.00
CA GLU A 37 8.86 -3.15 6.92
C GLU A 37 8.13 -4.50 6.73
N TYR A 38 7.94 -4.95 5.49
CA TYR A 38 7.33 -6.26 5.21
C TYR A 38 8.21 -7.44 5.65
N LYS A 39 9.53 -7.31 5.57
CA LYS A 39 10.45 -8.37 6.00
C LYS A 39 10.50 -8.53 7.51
N GLU A 40 10.48 -7.43 8.27
CA GLU A 40 10.41 -7.48 9.73
C GLU A 40 9.11 -8.17 10.17
N LEU A 41 7.97 -7.85 9.53
CA LEU A 41 6.69 -8.52 9.80
C LEU A 41 6.70 -10.02 9.46
N GLN A 42 7.42 -10.44 8.41
CA GLN A 42 7.57 -11.87 8.08
C GLN A 42 8.44 -12.63 9.09
N GLU A 43 9.44 -11.99 9.68
CA GLU A 43 10.32 -12.62 10.67
C GLU A 43 9.59 -12.89 11.99
N TYR A 44 8.59 -12.07 12.34
CA TYR A 44 7.66 -12.35 13.45
C TYR A 44 6.67 -13.49 13.15
N VAL A 45 6.35 -13.76 11.88
CA VAL A 45 5.43 -14.84 11.48
C VAL A 45 6.14 -16.20 11.36
N ASN A 46 7.46 -16.21 11.16
CA ASN A 46 8.20 -17.44 10.86
C ASN A 46 8.75 -18.17 12.10
N ASN A 47 8.70 -17.59 13.30
CA ASN A 47 9.27 -18.22 14.49
C ASN A 47 8.28 -19.07 15.33
N GLU A 48 6.99 -19.12 14.99
CA GLU A 48 6.00 -19.84 15.81
C GLU A 48 4.91 -20.55 14.99
N ARG A 49 5.25 -21.23 13.90
CA ARG A 49 4.35 -22.26 13.34
C ARG A 49 4.74 -23.64 13.88
N PRO A 50 4.13 -24.11 14.99
CA PRO A 50 4.06 -25.55 15.19
C PRO A 50 3.33 -26.16 13.97
N GLN A 51 3.84 -27.28 13.47
CA GLN A 51 3.14 -28.05 12.45
C GLN A 51 1.86 -28.61 13.08
N ILE A 52 0.76 -27.88 13.00
CA ILE A 52 -0.55 -28.34 13.46
C ILE A 52 -1.11 -29.27 12.37
N PRO A 53 -1.47 -30.52 12.68
CA PRO A 53 -2.13 -31.39 11.73
C PRO A 53 -3.43 -30.70 11.29
N ALA A 54 -3.77 -30.79 10.00
CA ALA A 54 -5.04 -30.33 9.47
C ALA A 54 -6.18 -30.97 10.29
N GLN A 55 -6.78 -30.17 11.16
CA GLN A 55 -7.96 -30.55 11.92
C GLN A 55 -9.03 -29.51 11.60
N GLU A 56 -9.95 -29.89 10.73
CA GLU A 56 -11.23 -29.23 10.53
C GLU A 56 -11.91 -29.06 11.90
N LYS A 57 -11.97 -27.81 12.34
CA LYS A 57 -13.00 -27.31 13.26
C LYS A 57 -13.37 -25.91 12.78
N GLU A 58 -14.46 -25.87 12.02
CA GLU A 58 -15.27 -24.68 11.82
C GLU A 58 -15.80 -24.23 13.19
N GLU A 59 -15.16 -23.23 13.79
CA GLU A 59 -15.82 -22.28 14.69
C GLU A 59 -15.76 -20.93 14.00
N ASP A 60 -16.85 -20.63 13.31
CA ASP A 60 -17.12 -19.40 12.57
C ASP A 60 -17.30 -18.25 13.57
N ASP A 61 -16.20 -17.66 14.04
CA ASP A 61 -16.21 -16.44 14.86
C ASP A 61 -16.25 -15.17 13.96
N PHE A 62 -16.87 -15.29 12.77
CA PHE A 62 -17.09 -14.15 11.88
C PHE A 62 -18.24 -13.28 12.41
N LEU A 63 -17.93 -12.40 13.35
CA LEU A 63 -18.85 -11.41 13.87
C LEU A 63 -19.02 -10.26 12.86
N MET A 64 -20.13 -10.28 12.12
CA MET A 64 -20.47 -9.18 11.22
C MET A 64 -20.92 -7.95 12.06
N PRO A 65 -20.41 -6.74 11.78
CA PRO A 65 -20.84 -5.53 12.48
C PRO A 65 -22.30 -5.21 12.16
N GLU A 66 -23.01 -4.65 13.14
CA GLU A 66 -24.36 -4.13 12.94
C GLU A 66 -24.30 -2.85 12.10
N ILE A 67 -24.89 -2.87 10.90
CA ILE A 67 -24.83 -1.78 9.91
C ILE A 67 -26.25 -1.31 9.60
N ASP A 68 -26.51 -0.01 9.77
CA ASP A 68 -27.77 0.64 9.36
C ASP A 68 -27.74 1.01 7.86
N PHE A 69 -28.17 0.08 7.02
CA PHE A 69 -28.24 0.26 5.58
C PHE A 69 -29.24 1.36 5.15
N ALA A 70 -30.31 1.58 5.93
CA ALA A 70 -31.33 2.57 5.59
C ALA A 70 -30.79 3.99 5.79
N ALA A 71 -30.11 4.24 6.91
CA ALA A 71 -29.43 5.51 7.16
C ALA A 71 -28.32 5.78 6.14
N LEU A 72 -27.54 4.75 5.77
CA LEU A 72 -26.50 4.88 4.75
C LEU A 72 -27.06 5.25 3.37
N LYS A 73 -28.14 4.57 2.95
CA LYS A 73 -28.81 4.87 1.69
C LYS A 73 -29.49 6.25 1.69
N ALA A 74 -30.05 6.67 2.81
CA ALA A 74 -30.63 8.01 2.96
C ALA A 74 -29.55 9.12 2.91
N LYS A 75 -28.34 8.83 3.38
CA LYS A 75 -27.20 9.75 3.32
C LYS A 75 -26.59 9.84 1.93
N ASN A 76 -26.58 8.74 1.17
CA ASN A 76 -26.09 8.68 -0.20
C ASN A 76 -26.85 7.63 -1.02
N GLU A 77 -27.61 8.06 -2.04
CA GLU A 77 -28.38 7.17 -2.92
C GLU A 77 -27.50 6.22 -3.74
N ASP A 78 -26.22 6.54 -3.92
CA ASP A 78 -25.26 5.71 -4.65
C ASP A 78 -24.75 4.52 -3.83
N PHE A 79 -25.08 4.45 -2.53
CA PHE A 79 -24.72 3.32 -1.69
C PHE A 79 -25.28 1.98 -2.25
N ARG A 80 -24.45 0.92 -2.23
CA ARG A 80 -24.81 -0.42 -2.73
C ARG A 80 -24.52 -1.54 -1.72
N TYR A 81 -23.30 -1.58 -1.19
CA TYR A 81 -22.83 -2.69 -0.34
C TYR A 81 -21.94 -2.19 0.79
N TRP A 82 -21.63 -3.09 1.73
CA TRP A 82 -20.63 -2.86 2.77
C TRP A 82 -19.54 -3.93 2.66
N LEU A 83 -18.29 -3.50 2.57
CA LEU A 83 -17.13 -4.39 2.49
C LEU A 83 -16.50 -4.54 3.87
N TYR A 84 -16.59 -5.74 4.44
CA TYR A 84 -16.01 -6.08 5.74
C TYR A 84 -15.09 -7.30 5.63
N ILE A 85 -13.81 -7.11 5.92
CA ILE A 85 -12.79 -8.16 5.99
C ILE A 85 -11.97 -7.93 7.27
N PRO A 86 -12.30 -8.58 8.40
CA PRO A 86 -11.66 -8.33 9.69
C PRO A 86 -10.15 -8.55 9.66
N ALA A 87 -9.70 -9.62 9.00
CA ALA A 87 -8.27 -9.98 8.91
C ALA A 87 -7.41 -8.94 8.18
N LEU A 88 -8.04 -8.04 7.39
CA LEU A 88 -7.37 -6.98 6.64
C LEU A 88 -7.75 -5.58 7.16
N GLU A 89 -8.48 -5.49 8.28
CA GLU A 89 -9.05 -4.24 8.81
C GLU A 89 -9.85 -3.44 7.77
N VAL A 90 -10.42 -4.13 6.77
CA VAL A 90 -11.25 -3.50 5.73
C VAL A 90 -12.67 -3.37 6.27
N ASN A 91 -13.18 -2.13 6.35
CA ASN A 91 -14.52 -1.84 6.87
C ASN A 91 -15.09 -0.55 6.22
N TYR A 92 -15.64 -0.66 5.02
CA TYR A 92 -16.02 0.52 4.20
C TYR A 92 -17.34 0.35 3.43
N PRO A 93 -18.09 1.45 3.20
CA PRO A 93 -19.23 1.46 2.28
C PRO A 93 -18.77 1.44 0.82
N VAL A 94 -19.48 0.67 -0.01
CA VAL A 94 -19.30 0.60 -1.46
C VAL A 94 -20.41 1.38 -2.14
N VAL A 95 -20.02 2.33 -3.01
CA VAL A 95 -20.93 3.19 -3.78
C VAL A 95 -20.78 2.93 -5.29
N GLN A 96 -21.82 3.25 -6.05
CA GLN A 96 -21.82 3.21 -7.51
C GLN A 96 -22.49 4.49 -8.03
N GLY A 97 -21.67 5.39 -8.57
CA GLY A 97 -22.14 6.60 -9.27
C GLY A 97 -22.42 6.36 -10.75
#